data_AF-A0A497P0C5-F1
#
_entry.id   AF-A0A497P0C5-F1
#
_cell.length_a   1.000
_cell.length_b   1.000
_cell.length_c   1.000
_cell.angle_alpha   90.00
_cell.angle_beta   90.00
_cell.angle_gamma   90.00
#
_symmetry.space_group_name_H-M   'P 1'
#
loop_
_entity.id
_entity.type
_entity.pdbx_description
1 polymer ?
#
loop_
_entity_poly.entity_id
_entity_poly.type
_entity_poly.pdbx_seq_one_letter_code
_entity_poly.pdbx_strand_id
1 'polypeptide(L)'
;AERVEVEGRPKGLGIIDIENVRRRGMGLVKITITNMSHPLVEGCPKKISIWYQNGPYMKPSKGVEVIARYDEEHAAIVYSTYGDGVVVVFSPHPEGSPRRGVDPIKLGTAKLLKNALTLTRS
;
A
#
# COMPACT_ATOMS: atom_id res chain seq x y z
N ALA A 1 -26.88 -4.38 0.35
CA ALA A 1 -26.60 -4.18 -1.07
C ALA A 1 -25.63 -5.27 -1.51
N GLU A 2 -26.12 -6.24 -2.27
CA GLU A 2 -25.31 -7.30 -2.86
C GLU A 2 -24.53 -6.70 -4.04
N ARG A 3 -23.21 -6.90 -4.09
CA ARG A 3 -22.40 -6.40 -5.21
C ARG A 3 -22.65 -7.32 -6.40
N VAL A 4 -23.30 -6.80 -7.42
CA VAL A 4 -23.41 -7.46 -8.72
C VAL A 4 -22.10 -7.18 -9.46
N GLU A 5 -21.24 -8.18 -9.58
CA GLU A 5 -20.10 -8.13 -10.49
C GLU A 5 -20.64 -8.22 -11.92
N VAL A 6 -20.43 -7.16 -12.70
CA VAL A 6 -20.83 -7.12 -14.12
C VAL A 6 -19.65 -7.64 -14.94
N GLU A 7 -19.87 -8.70 -15.73
CA GLU A 7 -18.84 -9.23 -16.64
C GLU A 7 -18.24 -8.12 -17.51
N GLY A 8 -16.91 -8.09 -17.60
CA GLY A 8 -16.15 -7.07 -18.34
C GLY A 8 -15.86 -5.77 -17.58
N ARG A 9 -16.41 -5.57 -16.36
CA ARG A 9 -16.09 -4.40 -15.53
C ARG A 9 -14.91 -4.71 -14.62
N PRO A 10 -13.86 -3.87 -14.57
CA PRO A 10 -12.72 -4.12 -13.68
C PRO A 10 -13.19 -4.20 -12.21
N LYS A 11 -12.55 -5.05 -11.39
CA LYS A 11 -12.86 -5.22 -9.95
C LYS A 11 -12.69 -3.93 -9.09
N GLY A 12 -12.35 -2.80 -9.72
CA GLY A 12 -12.14 -1.48 -9.15
C GLY A 12 -12.27 -0.38 -10.21
N LEU A 13 -11.48 0.69 -10.09
CA LEU A 13 -11.54 1.83 -11.02
C LEU A 13 -10.83 1.59 -12.37
N GLY A 14 -10.22 0.42 -12.57
CA GLY A 14 -9.43 0.13 -13.77
C GLY A 14 -8.10 0.89 -13.85
N ILE A 15 -7.63 1.45 -12.73
CA ILE A 15 -6.39 2.23 -12.62
C ILE A 15 -5.18 1.34 -12.31
N ILE A 16 -5.38 0.29 -11.51
CA ILE A 16 -4.34 -0.65 -11.09
C ILE A 16 -4.97 -2.04 -10.90
N ASP A 17 -4.25 -3.08 -11.33
CA ASP A 17 -4.73 -4.46 -11.30
C ASP A 17 -4.34 -5.17 -9.98
N ILE A 18 -5.20 -4.99 -8.98
CA ILE A 18 -5.09 -5.63 -7.66
C ILE A 18 -6.41 -6.30 -7.29
N GLU A 19 -6.33 -7.47 -6.67
CA GLU A 19 -7.44 -8.08 -5.97
C GLU A 19 -7.40 -7.72 -4.48
N ASN A 20 -8.53 -7.25 -3.95
CA ASN A 20 -8.69 -6.86 -2.56
C ASN A 20 -9.18 -8.04 -1.71
N VAL A 21 -8.32 -8.52 -0.81
CA VAL A 21 -8.67 -9.53 0.20
C VAL A 21 -9.10 -8.81 1.49
N ARG A 22 -10.38 -8.91 1.83
CA ARG A 22 -10.91 -8.27 3.04
C ARG A 22 -10.36 -8.93 4.30
N ARG A 23 -9.67 -8.14 5.12
CA ARG A 23 -9.23 -8.51 6.46
C ARG A 23 -9.81 -7.50 7.45
N ARG A 24 -10.39 -8.00 8.55
CA ARG A 24 -10.75 -7.16 9.69
C ARG A 24 -9.58 -7.15 10.65
N GLY A 25 -9.32 -5.99 11.23
CA GLY A 25 -8.25 -5.83 12.21
C GLY A 25 -7.92 -4.36 12.42
N MET A 26 -7.31 -4.08 13.57
CA MET A 26 -6.89 -2.75 13.94
C MET A 26 -5.66 -2.86 14.84
N GLY A 27 -4.60 -2.13 14.54
CA GLY A 27 -3.38 -2.15 15.33
C GLY A 27 -2.14 -1.80 14.52
N LEU A 28 -1.00 -1.79 15.21
CA LEU A 28 0.30 -1.76 14.53
C LEU A 28 0.59 -3.13 13.95
N VAL A 29 0.96 -3.16 12.68
CA VAL A 29 1.39 -4.35 11.95
C VAL A 29 2.77 -4.12 11.38
N LYS A 30 3.52 -5.20 11.16
CA LYS A 30 4.81 -5.13 10.49
C LYS A 30 4.63 -5.39 9.00
N ILE A 31 5.25 -4.54 8.19
CA ILE A 31 5.40 -4.76 6.74
C ILE A 31 6.88 -4.88 6.41
N THR A 32 7.19 -5.71 5.42
CA THR A 32 8.56 -5.89 4.93
C THR A 32 8.66 -5.29 3.53
N ILE A 33 9.55 -4.33 3.35
CA ILE A 33 9.88 -3.75 2.05
C ILE A 33 10.52 -4.84 1.18
N THR A 34 10.08 -5.02 -0.05
CA THR A 34 10.58 -6.05 -0.97
C THR A 34 11.85 -5.58 -1.68
N ASN A 35 11.82 -4.36 -2.22
CA ASN A 35 12.92 -3.71 -2.94
C ASN A 35 13.39 -2.44 -2.21
N MET A 36 14.58 -2.48 -1.62
CA MET A 36 15.14 -1.35 -0.86
C MET A 36 15.67 -0.22 -1.74
N SER A 37 15.86 -0.43 -3.04
CA SER A 37 16.31 0.63 -3.96
C SER A 37 15.15 1.45 -4.54
N HIS A 38 13.89 1.07 -4.26
CA HIS A 38 12.74 1.79 -4.80
C HIS A 38 12.63 3.20 -4.17
N PRO A 39 12.45 4.29 -4.94
CA PRO A 39 12.47 5.66 -4.39
C PRO A 39 11.43 5.91 -3.30
N LEU A 40 10.26 5.25 -3.38
CA LEU A 40 9.21 5.35 -2.36
C LEU A 40 9.71 5.03 -0.93
N VAL A 41 10.72 4.16 -0.80
CA VAL A 41 11.23 3.66 0.49
C VAL A 41 12.62 4.20 0.84
N GLU A 42 13.09 5.21 0.11
CA GLU A 42 14.39 5.83 0.39
C GLU A 42 14.45 6.34 1.84
N GLY A 43 15.48 5.90 2.57
CA GLY A 43 15.67 6.24 3.99
C GLY A 43 14.73 5.53 4.96
N CYS A 44 13.89 4.60 4.50
CA CYS A 44 13.09 3.73 5.36
C CYS A 44 13.87 2.45 5.73
N PRO A 45 13.60 1.81 6.88
CA PRO A 45 14.15 0.50 7.21
C PRO A 45 13.45 -0.62 6.41
N LYS A 46 14.10 -1.79 6.30
CA LYS A 46 13.56 -2.98 5.62
C LYS A 46 12.23 -3.47 6.21
N LYS A 47 12.06 -3.35 7.53
CA LYS A 47 10.83 -3.70 8.25
C LYS A 47 10.26 -2.46 8.92
N ILE A 48 9.01 -2.14 8.64
CA ILE A 48 8.32 -0.95 9.15
C ILE A 48 7.15 -1.41 10.02
N SER A 49 7.00 -0.79 11.19
CA SER A 49 5.77 -0.89 11.98
C SER A 49 4.82 0.22 11.54
N ILE A 50 3.60 -0.11 11.13
CA ILE A 50 2.66 0.84 10.52
C ILE A 50 1.24 0.58 11.01
N TRP A 51 0.42 1.62 11.08
CA TRP A 51 -0.99 1.51 11.49
C TRP A 51 -1.82 0.78 10.44
N TYR A 52 -2.63 -0.17 10.87
CA TYR A 52 -3.60 -0.87 10.03
C TYR A 52 -4.98 -0.76 10.65
N GLN A 53 -5.99 -0.50 9.82
CA GLN A 53 -7.39 -0.48 10.24
C GLN A 53 -8.30 -0.90 9.08
N ASN A 54 -8.65 -2.18 9.04
CA ASN A 54 -9.57 -2.77 8.04
C ASN A 54 -9.20 -2.49 6.57
N GLY A 55 -7.92 -2.22 6.27
CA GLY A 55 -7.43 -2.09 4.90
C GLY A 55 -7.43 -3.43 4.16
N PRO A 56 -7.62 -3.45 2.84
CA PRO A 56 -7.56 -4.71 2.09
C PRO A 56 -6.13 -5.20 2.01
N TYR A 57 -5.91 -6.48 2.33
CA TYR A 57 -4.68 -7.14 1.90
C TYR A 57 -4.75 -7.24 0.37
N MET A 58 -3.65 -6.97 -0.33
CA MET A 58 -3.68 -6.88 -1.80
C MET A 58 -2.99 -8.09 -2.44
N LYS A 59 -3.65 -8.70 -3.41
CA LYS A 59 -3.05 -9.68 -4.33
C LYS A 59 -2.79 -8.99 -5.68
N PRO A 60 -1.53 -8.65 -5.99
CA PRO A 60 -1.17 -7.93 -7.20
C PRO A 60 -1.12 -8.86 -8.41
N SER A 61 -1.60 -8.37 -9.55
CA SER A 61 -1.46 -9.04 -10.86
C SER A 61 -0.15 -8.65 -11.56
N LYS A 62 0.08 -9.19 -12.77
CA LYS A 62 1.27 -8.88 -13.58
C LYS A 62 1.32 -7.38 -13.91
N GLY A 63 2.50 -6.77 -13.76
CA GLY A 63 2.72 -5.33 -14.03
C GLY A 63 2.47 -4.41 -12.84
N VAL A 64 2.05 -4.95 -11.69
CA VAL A 64 2.01 -4.22 -10.41
C VAL A 64 3.25 -4.58 -9.60
N GLU A 65 4.08 -3.59 -9.30
CA GLU A 65 5.24 -3.77 -8.44
C GLU A 65 4.79 -3.82 -6.99
N VAL A 66 5.27 -4.83 -6.25
CA VAL A 66 5.06 -4.92 -4.82
C VAL A 66 6.19 -4.20 -4.13
N ILE A 67 5.88 -3.15 -3.37
CA ILE A 67 6.87 -2.37 -2.60
C ILE A 67 7.04 -2.92 -1.20
N ALA A 68 5.94 -3.35 -0.57
CA ALA A 68 5.97 -3.93 0.76
C ALA A 68 4.93 -5.02 0.91
N ARG A 69 5.21 -6.00 1.78
CA ARG A 69 4.35 -7.15 2.07
C ARG A 69 3.99 -7.25 3.53
N TYR A 70 2.77 -7.73 3.81
CA TYR A 70 2.40 -8.21 5.14
C TYR A 70 2.96 -9.61 5.39
N ASP A 71 2.88 -10.47 4.36
CA ASP A 71 3.30 -11.88 4.37
C ASP A 71 3.70 -12.32 2.95
N GLU A 72 3.96 -13.62 2.75
CA GLU A 72 4.41 -14.15 1.45
C GLU A 72 3.40 -13.88 0.32
N GLU A 73 2.11 -13.92 0.61
CA GLU A 73 1.05 -13.81 -0.40
C GLU A 73 0.57 -12.37 -0.59
N HIS A 74 0.55 -11.57 0.46
CA HIS A 74 -0.21 -10.32 0.48
C HIS A 74 0.68 -9.08 0.50
N ALA A 75 0.47 -8.21 -0.48
CA ALA A 75 1.06 -6.89 -0.54
C ALA A 75 0.38 -5.92 0.43
N ALA A 76 1.20 -5.06 1.05
CA ALA A 76 0.78 -3.94 1.88
C ALA A 76 0.89 -2.61 1.14
N ILE A 77 1.89 -2.47 0.27
CA ILE A 77 2.10 -1.27 -0.56
C ILE A 77 2.43 -1.76 -1.97
N VAL A 78 1.74 -1.21 -2.95
CA VAL A 78 1.98 -1.50 -4.38
C VAL A 78 2.21 -0.21 -5.16
N TYR A 79 2.94 -0.36 -6.27
CA TYR A 79 3.27 0.69 -7.21
C TYR A 79 2.92 0.23 -8.63
N SER A 80 2.40 1.12 -9.45
CA SER A 80 2.26 0.92 -10.89
C SER A 80 2.23 2.27 -11.61
N THR A 81 2.00 2.23 -12.91
CA THR A 81 1.85 3.42 -13.76
C THR A 81 0.50 3.36 -14.46
N TYR A 82 -0.13 4.52 -14.68
CA TYR A 82 -1.39 4.64 -15.40
C TYR A 82 -1.35 5.88 -16.29
N GLY A 83 -1.31 5.68 -17.62
CA GLY A 83 -0.99 6.74 -18.56
C GLY A 83 0.38 7.34 -18.27
N ASP A 84 0.44 8.66 -18.09
CA ASP A 84 1.67 9.38 -17.74
C ASP A 84 1.89 9.52 -16.22
N GLY A 85 0.96 9.01 -15.42
CA GLY A 85 0.97 9.10 -13.96
C GLY A 85 1.55 7.88 -13.26
N VAL A 86 1.95 8.09 -12.01
CA VAL A 86 2.31 7.04 -11.05
C VAL A 86 1.10 6.74 -10.16
N VAL A 87 0.91 5.47 -9.83
CA VAL A 87 -0.12 5.00 -8.90
C VAL A 87 0.55 4.27 -7.75
N VAL A 88 0.34 4.76 -6.53
CA VAL A 88 0.75 4.08 -5.30
C VAL A 88 -0.48 3.80 -4.47
N VAL A 89 -0.61 2.56 -3.99
CA VAL A 89 -1.69 2.17 -3.09
C VAL A 89 -1.09 1.68 -1.78
N PHE A 90 -1.53 2.28 -0.68
CA PHE A 90 -1.26 1.83 0.67
C PHE A 90 -2.50 1.13 1.22
N SER A 91 -2.37 -0.15 1.58
CA SER A 91 -3.34 -0.82 2.45
C SER A 91 -3.29 -0.32 3.90
N PRO A 92 -2.10 -0.15 4.52
CA PRO A 92 -2.01 0.43 5.85
C PRO A 92 -2.08 1.96 5.78
N HIS A 93 -2.14 2.59 6.95
CA HIS A 93 -2.23 4.04 7.13
C HIS A 93 -0.85 4.63 7.44
N PRO A 94 -0.07 5.09 6.42
CA PRO A 94 1.22 5.73 6.65
C PRO A 94 1.12 7.06 7.41
N GLU A 95 -0.06 7.68 7.42
CA GLU A 95 -0.41 8.86 8.22
C GLU A 95 -0.65 8.55 9.70
N GLY A 96 -0.65 7.27 10.10
CA GLY A 96 -0.88 6.85 11.47
C GLY A 96 -2.34 6.95 11.89
N SER A 97 -2.58 7.29 13.16
CA SER A 97 -3.93 7.42 13.72
C SER A 97 -3.93 8.36 14.92
N PRO A 98 -4.30 9.64 14.74
CA PRO A 98 -4.35 10.61 15.84
C PRO A 98 -5.28 10.16 16.98
N ARG A 99 -6.45 9.60 16.64
CA ARG A 99 -7.43 9.09 17.62
C ARG A 99 -6.91 7.92 18.46
N ARG A 100 -5.87 7.23 18.00
CA ARG A 100 -5.25 6.09 18.68
C ARG A 100 -3.83 6.39 19.15
N GLY A 101 -3.39 7.66 19.09
CA GLY A 101 -2.06 8.08 19.52
C GLY A 101 -0.91 7.54 18.66
N VAL A 102 -1.19 7.13 17.42
CA VAL A 102 -0.18 6.61 16.50
C VAL A 102 0.37 7.76 15.66
N ASP A 103 1.55 8.23 16.04
CA ASP A 103 2.25 9.34 15.40
C ASP A 103 3.14 8.83 14.24
N PRO A 104 2.87 9.25 12.99
CA PRO A 104 3.61 8.78 11.82
C PRO A 104 5.04 9.33 11.75
N ILE A 105 5.36 10.42 12.46
CA ILE A 105 6.72 10.96 12.54
C ILE A 105 7.55 10.07 13.46
N LYS A 106 7.01 9.71 14.64
CA LYS A 106 7.69 8.81 15.59
C LYS A 106 7.91 7.40 15.02
N LEU A 107 6.95 6.90 14.23
CA LEU A 107 7.10 5.62 13.53
C LEU A 107 7.94 5.69 12.25
N GLY A 108 8.28 6.88 11.77
CA GLY A 108 8.97 7.09 10.51
C GLY A 108 8.13 6.80 9.25
N THR A 109 6.83 6.54 9.38
CA THR A 109 5.94 6.20 8.27
C THR A 109 5.57 7.40 7.41
N ALA A 110 5.63 8.62 7.96
CA ALA A 110 5.43 9.85 7.18
C ALA A 110 6.46 10.02 6.05
N LYS A 111 7.64 9.38 6.16
CA LYS A 111 8.66 9.38 5.11
C LYS A 111 8.16 8.71 3.82
N LEU A 112 7.32 7.68 3.91
CA LEU A 112 6.68 7.04 2.75
C LEU A 112 5.81 8.04 1.98
N LEU A 113 5.03 8.86 2.69
CA LEU A 113 4.21 9.91 2.09
C LEU A 113 5.06 11.01 1.47
N LYS A 114 6.11 11.45 2.18
CA LYS A 114 7.05 12.45 1.67
C LYS A 114 7.71 11.98 0.37
N ASN A 115 8.17 10.73 0.31
CA ASN A 115 8.80 10.17 -0.88
C ASN A 115 7.79 9.97 -2.01
N ALA A 116 6.51 9.66 -1.71
CA ALA A 116 5.47 9.53 -2.71
C ALA A 116 5.22 10.84 -3.49
N LEU A 117 5.42 12.01 -2.85
CA LEU A 117 5.28 13.33 -3.50
C LEU A 117 6.34 13.58 -4.59
N THR A 118 7.46 12.87 -4.56
CA THR A 118 8.57 13.05 -5.51
C THR A 118 8.68 11.90 -6.52
N LEU A 119 7.73 10.95 -6.50
CA LEU A 119 7.75 9.84 -7.45
C LEU A 119 7.45 10.33 -8.86
N THR A 120 8.32 9.95 -9.78
CA THR A 120 8.12 10.03 -11.22
C THR A 120 8.13 8.62 -11.79
N ARG A 121 7.72 8.44 -13.05
CA ARG A 121 7.92 7.15 -13.74
C ARG A 121 9.42 6.81 -13.72
N SER A 122 9.73 5.63 -13.19
CA SER A 122 11.04 4.98 -13.25
C SER A 122 11.28 4.34 -14.61
#